data_AF-A0AAD1ZBV2-F1
#
_entry.id   AF-A0AAD1ZBV2-F1
#
_cell.length_a   1.000
_cell.length_b   1.000
_cell.length_c   1.000
_cell.angle_alpha   90.00
_cell.angle_beta   90.00
_cell.angle_gamma   90.00
#
_symmetry.space_group_name_H-M   'P 1'
#
loop_
_entity.id
_entity.type
_entity.pdbx_description
1 polymer ?
#
loop_
_entity_poly.entity_id
_entity_poly.type
_entity_poly.pdbx_seq_one_letter_code
_entity_poly.pdbx_strand_id
1 'polypeptide(L)'
;MCLRFGSINTVVITSSAMAKEVLQKQDLAFSSRHVPNAIHVHNQFKYSIVWLPVASKWQSLRKILNSNMFSGNRLDANQHLRVRKVQELIAYCRKNSQAGEAVDIGRAAFRTSLNLLSNTIFSKDLTDPFSDSAKEFKDLVWNVMVEAGKPNLVDLFPILDKLDPLGIC
;
A
#
# COMPACT_ATOMS: atom_id res chain seq x y z
N MET A 1 -7.92 14.52 21.30
CA MET A 1 -9.08 13.69 21.65
C MET A 1 -8.58 12.30 22.02
N CYS A 2 -9.10 11.66 23.06
CA CYS A 2 -8.77 10.27 23.39
C CYS A 2 -10.04 9.43 23.26
N LEU A 3 -9.96 8.34 22.51
CA LEU A 3 -11.03 7.36 22.31
C LEU A 3 -10.57 6.02 22.87
N ARG A 4 -11.54 5.17 23.21
CA ARG A 4 -11.27 3.79 23.61
C ARG A 4 -11.89 2.85 22.59
N PHE A 5 -11.05 2.19 21.80
CA PHE A 5 -11.47 1.15 20.86
C PHE A 5 -11.35 -0.21 21.54
N GLY A 6 -12.46 -0.71 22.07
CA GLY A 6 -12.49 -1.92 22.89
C GLY A 6 -11.67 -1.77 24.18
N SER A 7 -10.55 -2.48 24.26
CA SER A 7 -9.59 -2.39 25.36
C SER A 7 -8.38 -1.47 25.09
N ILE A 8 -8.28 -0.91 23.88
CA ILE A 8 -7.17 -0.08 23.44
C ILE A 8 -7.51 1.41 23.59
N ASN A 9 -6.66 2.16 24.29
CA ASN A 9 -6.73 3.62 24.33
C ASN A 9 -6.05 4.20 23.09
N THR A 10 -6.72 5.14 22.42
CA THR A 10 -6.25 5.73 21.17
C THR A 10 -6.36 7.23 21.19
N VAL A 11 -5.23 7.91 20.99
CA VAL A 11 -5.18 9.35 20.85
C VAL A 11 -5.40 9.71 19.39
N VAL A 12 -6.42 10.52 19.13
CA VAL A 12 -6.76 11.00 17.79
C VAL A 12 -6.19 12.40 17.60
N ILE A 13 -5.34 12.53 16.58
CA ILE A 13 -4.70 13.78 16.15
C ILE A 13 -5.55 14.39 15.04
N THR A 14 -6.15 15.55 15.30
CA THR A 14 -7.14 16.19 14.40
C THR A 14 -6.70 17.55 13.85
N SER A 15 -5.46 18.00 14.14
CA SER A 15 -4.94 19.27 13.65
C SER A 15 -3.53 19.14 13.07
N SER A 16 -3.21 19.99 12.10
CA SER A 16 -1.89 20.04 11.46
C SER A 16 -0.78 20.42 12.45
N ALA A 17 -1.07 21.32 13.40
CA ALA A 17 -0.14 21.69 14.45
C ALA A 17 0.25 20.47 15.30
N MET A 18 -0.72 19.67 15.75
CA MET A 18 -0.45 18.47 16.54
C MET A 18 0.19 17.35 15.71
N ALA A 19 -0.20 17.20 14.44
CA ALA A 19 0.47 16.27 13.52
C ALA A 19 1.95 16.63 13.34
N LYS A 20 2.30 17.92 13.30
CA LYS A 20 3.70 18.37 13.24
C LYS A 20 4.47 18.01 14.52
N GLU A 21 3.88 18.23 15.69
CA GLU A 21 4.52 17.84 16.96
C GLU A 21 4.82 16.33 16.97
N VAL A 22 3.85 15.50 16.60
CA VAL A 22 3.96 14.03 16.68
C VAL A 22 4.83 13.44 15.58
N LEU A 23 4.64 13.84 14.32
CA LEU A 23 5.26 13.20 13.16
C LEU A 23 6.58 13.83 12.73
N GLN A 24 6.95 15.00 13.26
CA GLN A 24 8.22 15.66 12.92
C GLN A 24 9.08 15.95 14.14
N LYS A 25 8.52 16.49 15.23
CA LYS A 25 9.32 16.88 16.40
C LYS A 25 9.55 15.73 17.37
N GLN A 26 8.59 14.83 17.48
CA GLN A 26 8.62 13.64 18.34
C GLN A 26 8.55 12.34 17.51
N ASP A 27 8.99 12.41 16.25
CA ASP A 27 8.80 11.36 15.24
C ASP A 27 9.31 9.99 15.71
N LEU A 28 10.47 9.93 16.37
CA LEU A 28 11.05 8.70 16.88
C LEU A 28 10.17 8.07 17.98
N ALA A 29 9.61 8.87 18.89
CA ALA A 29 8.75 8.38 19.97
C ALA A 29 7.45 7.78 19.46
N PHE A 30 6.94 8.28 18.32
CA PHE A 30 5.71 7.83 17.68
C PHE A 30 5.96 6.99 16.41
N SER A 31 7.17 6.46 16.25
CA SER A 31 7.56 5.67 15.08
C SER A 31 7.11 4.20 15.14
N SER A 32 6.59 3.77 16.29
CA SER A 32 6.03 2.43 16.47
C SER A 32 4.75 2.25 15.65
N ARG A 33 4.45 0.99 15.29
CA ARG A 33 3.33 0.65 14.42
C ARG A 33 2.46 -0.39 15.11
N HIS A 34 1.17 -0.13 15.16
CA HIS A 34 0.19 -1.16 15.46
C HIS A 34 0.02 -2.02 14.20
N VAL A 35 0.22 -3.33 14.34
CA VAL A 35 0.10 -4.29 13.24
C VAL A 35 -1.24 -5.00 13.40
N PRO A 36 -2.18 -4.87 12.44
CA PRO A 36 -3.45 -5.60 12.49
C PRO A 36 -3.20 -7.10 12.43
N ASN A 37 -4.00 -7.89 13.14
CA ASN A 37 -3.82 -9.35 13.21
C ASN A 37 -3.85 -10.01 11.83
N ALA A 38 -4.67 -9.53 10.90
CA ALA A 38 -4.72 -10.01 9.51
C ALA A 38 -3.34 -10.00 8.79
N ILE A 39 -2.38 -9.19 9.26
CA ILE A 39 -1.03 -9.07 8.68
C ILE A 39 -0.04 -10.07 9.33
N HIS A 40 -0.44 -10.79 10.37
CA HIS A 40 0.37 -11.83 11.02
C HIS A 40 0.45 -13.10 10.17
N VAL A 41 -0.46 -13.29 9.22
CA VAL A 41 -0.45 -14.39 8.25
C VAL A 41 0.92 -14.46 7.55
N HIS A 42 1.47 -15.68 7.49
CA HIS A 42 2.81 -15.96 6.96
C HIS A 42 3.96 -15.13 7.57
N ASN A 43 3.78 -14.56 8.77
CA ASN A 43 4.75 -13.67 9.41
C ASN A 43 5.13 -12.44 8.54
N GLN A 44 4.24 -11.97 7.66
CA GLN A 44 4.55 -10.93 6.68
C GLN A 44 5.02 -9.61 7.33
N PHE A 45 4.48 -9.27 8.49
CA PHE A 45 4.90 -8.08 9.26
C PHE A 45 6.39 -8.07 9.62
N LYS A 46 7.05 -9.23 9.75
CA LYS A 46 8.49 -9.35 10.08
C LYS A 46 9.40 -8.98 8.91
N TYR A 47 8.85 -8.83 7.71
CA TYR A 47 9.62 -8.55 6.49
C TYR A 47 9.12 -7.31 5.74
N SER A 48 7.88 -6.89 5.97
CA SER A 48 7.30 -5.72 5.32
C SER A 48 7.87 -4.40 5.87
N ILE A 49 8.39 -3.55 4.99
CA ILE A 49 8.83 -2.19 5.35
C ILE A 49 7.69 -1.32 5.92
N VAL A 50 6.43 -1.69 5.64
CA VAL A 50 5.24 -1.00 6.14
C VAL A 50 5.00 -1.28 7.62
N TRP A 51 5.44 -2.44 8.14
CA TRP A 51 5.11 -2.90 9.50
C TRP A 51 6.33 -3.08 10.40
N LEU A 52 7.53 -3.21 9.82
CA LEU A 52 8.77 -3.30 10.58
C LEU A 52 8.93 -2.10 11.52
N PRO A 53 9.39 -2.34 12.78
CA PRO A 53 9.75 -1.26 13.68
C PRO A 53 10.95 -0.50 13.14
N VAL A 54 11.10 0.76 13.54
CA VAL A 54 12.25 1.59 13.17
C VAL A 54 13.51 1.04 13.86
N ALA A 55 14.22 0.20 13.12
CA ALA A 55 15.45 -0.46 13.52
C ALA A 55 16.36 -0.63 12.29
N SER A 56 17.54 -1.23 12.48
CA SER A 56 18.56 -1.39 11.42
C SER A 56 18.02 -2.01 10.13
N LYS A 57 17.17 -3.04 10.21
CA LYS A 57 16.54 -3.67 9.04
C LYS A 57 15.65 -2.69 8.27
N TRP A 58 14.77 -1.97 8.98
CA TRP A 58 13.88 -0.99 8.37
C TRP A 58 14.67 0.17 7.76
N GLN A 59 15.68 0.69 8.47
CA GLN A 59 16.55 1.78 8.02
C GLN A 59 17.30 1.41 6.74
N SER A 60 17.87 0.19 6.68
CA SER A 60 18.55 -0.31 5.48
C SER A 60 17.61 -0.41 4.29
N LEU A 61 16.41 -0.99 4.47
CA LEU A 61 15.41 -1.05 3.40
C LEU A 61 14.99 0.34 2.94
N ARG A 62 14.72 1.27 3.87
CA ARG A 62 14.35 2.65 3.55
C ARG A 62 15.43 3.38 2.78
N LYS A 63 16.70 3.18 3.17
CA LYS A 63 17.85 3.74 2.47
C LYS A 63 17.91 3.23 1.04
N ILE A 64 17.79 1.91 0.83
CA ILE A 64 17.80 1.30 -0.51
C ILE A 64 16.69 1.89 -1.40
N LEU A 65 15.45 1.95 -0.89
CA LEU A 65 14.33 2.51 -1.64
C LEU A 65 14.61 3.97 -2.03
N ASN A 66 15.01 4.79 -1.06
CA ASN A 66 15.21 6.23 -1.27
C ASN A 66 16.42 6.54 -2.16
N SER A 67 17.51 5.75 -2.10
CA SER A 67 18.72 6.03 -2.89
C SER A 67 18.70 5.40 -4.28
N ASN A 68 18.16 4.19 -4.41
CA ASN A 68 18.31 3.39 -5.63
C ASN A 68 17.04 3.29 -6.48
N MET A 69 15.86 3.44 -5.89
CA MET A 69 14.59 3.24 -6.61
C MET A 69 13.84 4.56 -6.82
N PHE A 70 13.77 5.39 -5.77
CA PHE A 70 12.93 6.58 -5.75
C PHE A 70 13.72 7.89 -5.56
N SER A 71 15.04 7.88 -5.75
CA SER A 71 15.81 9.12 -5.79
C SER A 71 15.47 9.91 -7.05
N GLY A 72 15.56 11.25 -7.00
CA GLY A 72 15.27 12.14 -8.14
C GLY A 72 16.00 11.70 -9.41
N ASN A 73 17.32 11.47 -9.32
CA ASN A 73 18.14 11.02 -10.44
C ASN A 73 17.64 9.68 -11.05
N ARG A 74 17.18 8.74 -10.22
CA ARG A 74 16.64 7.45 -10.69
C ARG A 74 15.27 7.63 -11.33
N LEU A 75 14.44 8.51 -10.77
CA LEU A 75 13.14 8.85 -11.34
C LEU A 75 13.29 9.56 -12.69
N ASP A 76 14.28 10.42 -12.86
CA ASP A 76 14.55 11.13 -14.11
C ASP A 76 15.10 10.17 -15.18
N ALA A 77 16.09 9.34 -14.82
CA ALA A 77 16.61 8.31 -15.71
C ALA A 77 15.50 7.37 -16.23
N ASN A 78 14.53 7.04 -15.36
CA ASN A 78 13.39 6.18 -15.68
C ASN A 78 12.14 6.94 -16.15
N GLN A 79 12.22 8.24 -16.44
CA GLN A 79 11.07 9.05 -16.87
C GLN A 79 10.38 8.47 -18.11
N HIS A 80 11.16 7.93 -19.04
CA HIS A 80 10.67 7.32 -20.27
C HIS A 80 9.69 6.16 -20.01
N LEU A 81 9.86 5.42 -18.91
CA LEU A 81 8.93 4.35 -18.50
C LEU A 81 7.57 4.92 -18.10
N ARG A 82 7.56 6.01 -17.31
CA ARG A 82 6.32 6.71 -16.92
C ARG A 82 5.59 7.26 -18.15
N VAL A 83 6.31 7.93 -19.04
CA VAL A 83 5.75 8.48 -20.29
C VAL A 83 5.09 7.38 -21.11
N ARG A 84 5.77 6.23 -21.27
CA ARG A 84 5.23 5.08 -22.01
C ARG A 84 3.92 4.57 -21.41
N LYS A 85 3.86 4.40 -20.07
CA LYS A 85 2.64 3.91 -19.39
C LYS A 85 1.47 4.87 -19.49
N VAL A 86 1.74 6.18 -19.50
CA VAL A 86 0.71 7.20 -19.76
C VAL A 86 0.23 7.15 -21.21
N GLN A 87 1.14 7.00 -22.18
CA GLN A 87 0.79 6.86 -23.59
C GLN A 87 -0.08 5.61 -23.84
N GLU A 88 0.24 4.48 -23.21
CA GLU A 88 -0.58 3.26 -23.25
C GLU A 88 -1.98 3.49 -22.69
N LEU A 89 -2.10 4.21 -21.57
CA LEU A 89 -3.40 4.59 -20.99
C LEU A 89 -4.21 5.48 -21.95
N ILE A 90 -3.59 6.49 -22.56
CA ILE A 90 -4.24 7.37 -23.54
C ILE A 90 -4.71 6.56 -24.76
N ALA A 91 -3.88 5.67 -25.28
CA ALA A 91 -4.23 4.81 -26.41
C ALA A 91 -5.41 3.89 -26.08
N TYR A 92 -5.43 3.32 -24.87
CA TYR A 92 -6.55 2.52 -24.37
C TYR A 92 -7.85 3.34 -24.30
N CYS A 93 -7.81 4.54 -23.73
CA CYS A 93 -8.98 5.42 -23.67
C CYS A 93 -9.46 5.82 -25.07
N ARG A 94 -8.55 6.13 -25.99
CA ARG A 94 -8.89 6.47 -27.39
C ARG A 94 -9.58 5.31 -28.10
N LYS A 95 -9.08 4.08 -27.93
CA LYS A 95 -9.70 2.88 -28.52
C LYS A 95 -11.15 2.69 -28.03
N ASN A 96 -11.38 2.77 -26.72
CA ASN A 96 -12.74 2.66 -26.16
C ASN A 96 -13.63 3.79 -26.67
N SER A 97 -13.12 5.02 -26.72
CA SER A 97 -13.87 6.17 -27.26
C SER A 97 -14.27 5.98 -28.72
N GLN A 98 -13.40 5.42 -29.56
CA GLN A 98 -13.71 5.12 -30.97
C GLN A 98 -14.76 4.00 -31.11
N ALA A 99 -14.77 3.04 -30.18
CA ALA A 99 -15.75 1.97 -30.13
C ALA A 99 -17.09 2.40 -29.47
N GLY A 100 -17.17 3.60 -28.89
CA GLY A 100 -18.33 4.03 -28.10
C GLY A 100 -18.47 3.29 -26.77
N GLU A 101 -17.39 2.68 -26.27
CA GLU A 101 -17.38 1.87 -25.05
C GLU A 101 -17.01 2.71 -23.82
N ALA A 102 -17.62 2.38 -22.68
CA ALA A 102 -17.31 3.02 -21.40
C ALA A 102 -15.96 2.55 -20.85
N VAL A 103 -15.20 3.47 -20.25
CA VAL A 103 -13.92 3.16 -19.60
C VAL A 103 -14.12 2.98 -18.10
N ASP A 104 -13.81 1.79 -17.58
CA ASP A 104 -13.63 1.57 -16.14
C ASP A 104 -12.33 2.24 -15.68
N ILE A 105 -12.45 3.47 -15.15
CA ILE A 105 -11.31 4.28 -14.70
C ILE A 105 -10.57 3.60 -13.54
N GLY A 106 -11.27 2.94 -12.62
CA GLY A 106 -10.65 2.26 -11.48
C GLY A 106 -9.75 1.11 -11.93
N ARG A 107 -10.19 0.32 -12.91
CA ARG A 107 -9.38 -0.74 -13.53
C ARG A 107 -8.24 -0.17 -14.36
N ALA A 108 -8.49 0.85 -15.16
CA ALA A 108 -7.47 1.49 -15.99
C ALA A 108 -6.34 2.09 -15.13
N ALA A 109 -6.68 2.85 -14.08
CA ALA A 109 -5.73 3.45 -13.15
C ALA A 109 -4.92 2.40 -12.38
N PHE A 110 -5.58 1.33 -11.91
CA PHE A 110 -4.89 0.24 -11.22
C PHE A 110 -3.87 -0.44 -12.14
N ARG A 111 -4.28 -0.83 -13.35
CA ARG A 111 -3.40 -1.47 -14.34
C ARG A 111 -2.20 -0.59 -14.67
N THR A 112 -2.42 0.69 -14.96
CA THR A 112 -1.34 1.63 -15.29
C THR A 112 -0.37 1.79 -14.12
N SER A 113 -0.88 1.90 -12.88
CA SER A 113 -0.05 2.02 -11.68
C SER A 113 0.76 0.75 -11.42
N LEU A 114 0.13 -0.41 -11.55
CA LEU A 114 0.78 -1.71 -11.36
C LEU A 114 1.89 -1.93 -12.39
N ASN A 115 1.60 -1.72 -13.68
CA ASN A 115 2.62 -1.87 -14.72
C ASN A 115 3.73 -0.83 -14.59
N LEU A 116 3.43 0.39 -14.15
CA LEU A 116 4.46 1.37 -13.86
C LEU A 116 5.40 0.91 -12.73
N LEU A 117 4.82 0.47 -11.60
CA LEU A 117 5.59 -0.04 -10.48
C LEU A 117 6.40 -1.28 -10.88
N SER A 118 5.77 -2.26 -11.51
CA SER A 118 6.44 -3.49 -11.88
C SER A 118 7.53 -3.28 -12.92
N ASN A 119 7.34 -2.36 -13.86
CA ASN A 119 8.37 -2.02 -14.83
C ASN A 119 9.54 -1.29 -14.16
N THR A 120 9.25 -0.40 -13.20
CA THR A 120 10.30 0.28 -12.43
C THR A 120 11.13 -0.68 -11.57
N ILE A 121 10.49 -1.71 -11.00
CA ILE A 121 11.14 -2.64 -10.05
C ILE A 121 11.78 -3.84 -10.76
N PHE A 122 11.08 -4.41 -11.75
CA PHE A 122 11.42 -5.67 -12.40
C PHE A 122 11.66 -5.55 -13.92
N SER A 123 11.60 -4.34 -14.48
CA SER A 123 11.70 -4.09 -15.93
C SER A 123 10.68 -4.86 -16.76
N LYS A 124 9.55 -5.24 -16.17
CA LYS A 124 8.49 -6.03 -16.80
C LYS A 124 7.11 -5.49 -16.43
N ASP A 125 6.19 -5.53 -17.39
CA ASP A 125 4.77 -5.31 -17.14
C ASP A 125 4.17 -6.60 -16.55
N LEU A 126 3.60 -6.51 -15.35
CA LEU A 126 2.98 -7.66 -14.69
C LEU A 126 1.63 -8.01 -15.28
N THR A 127 1.00 -7.08 -15.99
CA THR A 127 -0.33 -7.28 -16.56
C THR A 127 -0.33 -6.89 -18.03
N ASP A 128 -0.87 -7.77 -18.85
CA ASP A 128 -1.06 -7.48 -20.26
C ASP A 128 -2.34 -6.66 -20.46
N PRO A 129 -2.30 -5.56 -21.26
CA PRO A 129 -3.48 -4.73 -21.53
C PRO A 129 -4.70 -5.48 -22.11
N PHE A 130 -4.49 -6.69 -22.65
CA PHE A 130 -5.51 -7.49 -23.33
C PHE A 130 -5.87 -8.79 -22.61
N SER A 131 -5.39 -8.99 -21.37
CA SER A 131 -5.72 -10.15 -20.54
C SER A 131 -6.41 -9.76 -19.23
N ASP A 132 -7.15 -10.71 -18.64
CA ASP A 132 -7.81 -10.53 -17.35
C ASP A 132 -6.84 -10.55 -16.14
N SER A 133 -5.54 -10.77 -16.36
CA SER A 133 -4.53 -10.79 -15.28
C SER A 133 -4.51 -9.52 -14.43
N ALA A 134 -4.77 -8.35 -15.03
CA ALA A 134 -4.89 -7.09 -14.29
C ALA A 134 -6.07 -7.07 -13.33
N LYS A 135 -7.18 -7.69 -13.72
CA LYS A 135 -8.40 -7.77 -12.92
C LYS A 135 -8.19 -8.72 -11.75
N GLU A 136 -7.67 -9.92 -11.99
CA GLU A 136 -7.41 -10.91 -10.93
C GLU A 136 -6.44 -10.36 -9.88
N PHE A 137 -5.35 -9.71 -10.32
CA PHE A 137 -4.40 -9.09 -9.40
C PHE A 137 -5.01 -7.92 -8.64
N LYS A 138 -5.86 -7.10 -9.29
CA LYS A 138 -6.62 -6.03 -8.64
C LYS A 138 -7.53 -6.58 -7.56
N ASP A 139 -8.30 -7.61 -7.88
CA ASP A 139 -9.26 -8.23 -6.97
C ASP A 139 -8.53 -8.87 -5.77
N LEU A 140 -7.38 -9.52 -6.01
CA LEU A 140 -6.53 -10.04 -4.93
C LEU A 140 -6.02 -8.93 -4.00
N VAL A 141 -5.42 -7.88 -4.56
CA VAL A 141 -4.92 -6.73 -3.76
C VAL A 141 -6.06 -6.05 -3.01
N TRP A 142 -7.23 -5.91 -3.64
CA TRP A 142 -8.41 -5.36 -3.02
C TRP A 142 -8.90 -6.22 -1.85
N ASN A 143 -8.98 -7.54 -2.02
CA ASN A 143 -9.37 -8.45 -0.96
C ASN A 143 -8.41 -8.38 0.23
N VAL A 144 -7.09 -8.32 -0.01
CA VAL A 144 -6.10 -8.11 1.06
C VAL A 144 -6.36 -6.81 1.82
N MET A 145 -6.63 -5.70 1.10
CA MET A 145 -6.93 -4.41 1.73
C MET A 145 -8.24 -4.43 2.51
N VAL A 146 -9.24 -5.15 2.02
CA VAL A 146 -10.53 -5.36 2.71
C VAL A 146 -10.31 -6.15 3.99
N GLU A 147 -9.62 -7.29 3.95
CA GLU A 147 -9.37 -8.09 5.16
C GLU A 147 -8.50 -7.34 6.18
N ALA A 148 -7.46 -6.63 5.72
CA ALA A 148 -6.60 -5.83 6.59
C ALA A 148 -7.30 -4.60 7.19
N GLY A 149 -8.33 -4.07 6.52
CA GLY A 149 -9.07 -2.88 6.94
C GLY A 149 -10.35 -3.19 7.73
N LYS A 150 -10.82 -4.43 7.72
CA LYS A 150 -11.99 -4.85 8.51
C LYS A 150 -11.69 -4.73 10.01
N PRO A 151 -12.63 -4.22 10.82
CA PRO A 151 -12.49 -4.26 12.27
C PRO A 151 -12.37 -5.72 12.74
N ASN A 152 -11.23 -6.07 13.32
CA ASN A 152 -11.01 -7.38 13.95
C ASN A 152 -11.12 -7.24 15.47
N LEU A 153 -11.93 -8.09 16.10
CA LEU A 153 -12.11 -8.10 17.56
C LEU A 153 -10.80 -8.34 18.31
N VAL A 154 -9.88 -9.11 17.75
CA VAL A 154 -8.57 -9.37 18.38
C VAL A 154 -7.71 -8.11 18.43
N ASP A 155 -7.80 -7.24 17.42
CA ASP A 155 -7.06 -5.96 17.40
C ASP A 155 -7.58 -4.99 18.48
N LEU A 156 -8.86 -5.12 18.86
CA LEU A 156 -9.51 -4.30 19.90
C LEU A 156 -9.44 -4.92 21.30
N PHE A 157 -9.41 -6.25 21.38
CA PHE A 157 -9.41 -7.05 22.60
C PHE A 157 -8.37 -8.16 22.51
N PRO A 158 -7.08 -7.87 22.79
CA PRO A 158 -6.00 -8.85 22.65
C PRO A 158 -6.17 -10.13 23.47
N ILE A 159 -7.04 -10.13 24.49
CA ILE A 159 -7.39 -11.35 25.23
C ILE A 159 -8.05 -12.43 24.36
N LEU A 160 -8.63 -12.04 23.22
CA LEU A 160 -9.31 -12.94 22.27
C LEU A 160 -8.34 -13.56 21.24
N ASP A 161 -7.05 -13.24 21.27
CA ASP A 161 -6.07 -13.68 20.27
C ASP A 161 -6.00 -15.21 20.13
N LYS A 162 -6.18 -15.95 21.23
CA LYS A 162 -6.17 -17.42 21.22
C LYS A 162 -7.44 -18.07 20.65
N LEU A 163 -8.49 -17.29 20.41
CA LEU A 163 -9.80 -17.80 20.01
C LEU A 163 -10.08 -17.63 18.51
N ASP A 164 -9.30 -16.78 17.81
CA ASP A 164 -9.56 -16.31 16.44
C ASP A 164 -11.06 -16.27 16.06
N PRO A 165 -11.86 -15.42 16.73
CA PRO A 165 -13.32 -15.46 16.62
C PRO A 165 -13.86 -15.09 15.23
N LEU A 166 -13.01 -14.58 14.33
CA LEU A 166 -13.39 -14.16 12.98
C LEU A 166 -12.73 -14.98 11.87
N GLY A 167 -11.84 -15.92 12.21
CA GLY A 167 -11.19 -16.82 11.24
C GLY A 167 -10.31 -16.08 10.24
N ILE A 168 -9.71 -14.95 10.64
CA ILE A 168 -8.92 -14.08 9.76
C ILE A 168 -7.44 -14.53 9.74
N CYS A 169 -7.05 -15.43 10.65
CA CYS A 169 -5.66 -15.86 10.88
C CYS A 169 -5.32 -17.22 10.27
#